data_AF-K2D0M3-F1
#
_entry.id   AF-K2D0M3-F1
#
_cell.length_a   1.000
_cell.length_b   1.000
_cell.length_c   1.000
_cell.angle_alpha   90.00
_cell.angle_beta   90.00
_cell.angle_gamma   90.00
#
_symmetry.space_group_name_H-M   'P 1'
#
loop_
_entity.id
_entity.type
_entity.pdbx_description
1 polymer ?
#
loop_
_entity_poly.entity_id
_entity_poly.type
_entity_poly.pdbx_seq_one_letter_code
_entity_poly.pdbx_strand_id
1 'polypeptide(L)'
;MADPQSQFPTDGDAPHFARGIAGPLGKLDHDLKTKVDEHTHTLFLQQCALRGIDPSGALRDCVYLMVHSKSYRQMVVEKVSHDEKRIEALTKLIGHFGAPEFGGTSHA
;
A
#
# COMPACT_ATOMS: atom_id res chain seq x y z
N MET A 1 -20.94 -14.40 -44.67
CA MET A 1 -21.13 -14.97 -43.32
C MET A 1 -19.85 -14.63 -42.56
N ALA A 2 -19.86 -13.50 -41.85
CA ALA A 2 -18.66 -12.90 -41.27
C ALA A 2 -18.45 -13.39 -39.83
N ASP A 3 -17.19 -13.69 -39.52
CA ASP A 3 -16.68 -14.08 -38.21
C ASP A 3 -16.87 -12.92 -37.21
N PRO A 4 -17.68 -13.07 -36.15
CA PRO A 4 -17.77 -12.04 -35.13
C PRO A 4 -16.54 -12.19 -34.22
N GLN A 5 -15.58 -11.28 -34.44
CA GLN A 5 -14.46 -11.09 -33.53
C GLN A 5 -14.93 -11.12 -32.08
N SER A 6 -14.41 -12.09 -31.34
CA SER A 6 -14.43 -12.13 -29.89
C SER A 6 -13.69 -10.89 -29.38
N GLN A 7 -14.44 -9.82 -29.21
CA GLN A 7 -14.02 -8.58 -28.56
C GLN A 7 -13.89 -8.93 -27.08
N PHE A 8 -12.71 -9.39 -26.68
CA PHE A 8 -12.36 -9.47 -25.27
C PHE A 8 -12.44 -8.04 -24.70
N PRO A 9 -13.26 -7.79 -23.67
CA PRO A 9 -13.31 -6.49 -23.06
C PRO A 9 -11.92 -6.15 -22.50
N THR A 10 -11.38 -5.06 -23.01
CA THR A 10 -10.19 -4.35 -22.55
C THR A 10 -10.15 -4.24 -21.02
N ASP A 11 -8.97 -4.48 -20.44
CA ASP A 11 -8.58 -4.41 -19.01
C ASP A 11 -8.81 -3.03 -18.32
N GLY A 12 -9.96 -2.39 -18.54
CA GLY A 12 -10.31 -1.07 -18.02
C GLY A 12 -11.44 -1.06 -17.00
N ASP A 13 -12.14 -2.18 -16.79
CA ASP A 13 -13.36 -2.24 -15.95
C ASP A 13 -13.36 -3.42 -14.96
N ALA A 14 -12.17 -3.90 -14.58
CA ALA A 14 -12.06 -4.79 -13.44
C ALA A 14 -12.19 -3.95 -12.14
N PRO A 15 -13.12 -4.27 -11.23
CA PRO A 15 -13.30 -3.52 -10.00
C PRO A 15 -11.95 -3.34 -9.27
N HIS A 16 -11.63 -2.10 -8.88
CA HIS A 16 -10.39 -1.72 -8.19
C HIS A 16 -10.11 -2.49 -6.89
N PHE A 17 -11.05 -3.33 -6.42
CA PHE A 17 -10.86 -4.30 -5.35
C PHE A 17 -9.80 -5.37 -5.67
N ALA A 18 -9.38 -5.54 -6.93
CA ALA A 18 -8.24 -6.38 -7.31
C ALA A 18 -6.85 -5.70 -7.13
N ARG A 19 -6.79 -4.47 -6.58
CA ARG A 19 -5.53 -3.90 -6.12
C ARG A 19 -5.09 -4.62 -4.85
N GLY A 20 -4.24 -5.64 -5.03
CA GLY A 20 -3.57 -6.32 -3.91
C GLY A 20 -3.01 -5.33 -2.90
N ILE A 21 -2.94 -5.75 -1.64
CA ILE A 21 -2.54 -4.91 -0.52
C ILE A 21 -1.16 -4.29 -0.82
N ALA A 22 -1.07 -2.97 -0.82
CA ALA A 22 0.21 -2.29 -0.96
C ALA A 22 1.00 -2.43 0.36
N GLY A 23 2.20 -2.98 0.28
CA GLY A 23 3.17 -3.08 1.36
C GLY A 23 4.24 -1.99 1.31
N PRO A 24 5.23 -2.09 2.23
CA PRO A 24 6.32 -1.13 2.32
C PRO A 24 7.26 -1.18 1.11
N LEU A 25 7.37 -2.33 0.43
CA LEU A 25 8.27 -2.53 -0.71
C LEU A 25 7.54 -2.74 -2.05
N GLY A 26 6.22 -2.52 -2.11
CA GLY A 26 5.41 -2.76 -3.30
C GLY A 26 4.16 -3.58 -3.00
N LYS A 27 3.56 -4.17 -4.04
CA LYS A 27 2.36 -5.02 -3.90
C LYS A 27 2.71 -6.29 -3.11
N LEU A 28 1.77 -6.75 -2.28
CA LEU A 28 1.84 -8.07 -1.65
C LEU A 28 1.11 -9.09 -2.52
N ASP A 29 1.85 -9.95 -3.19
CA ASP A 29 1.38 -10.89 -4.21
C ASP A 29 1.82 -12.34 -3.98
N HIS A 30 2.68 -12.59 -2.99
CA HIS A 30 3.15 -13.93 -2.66
C HIS A 30 2.54 -14.46 -1.36
N ASP A 31 1.86 -15.61 -1.46
CA ASP A 31 1.30 -16.32 -0.32
C ASP A 31 2.38 -17.14 0.41
N LEU A 32 2.44 -17.01 1.74
CA LEU A 32 3.24 -17.89 2.60
C LEU A 32 2.31 -18.88 3.29
N LYS A 33 2.22 -20.10 2.74
CA LYS A 33 1.35 -21.18 3.24
C LYS A 33 2.20 -22.24 3.92
N THR A 34 1.87 -22.59 5.17
CA THR A 34 2.47 -23.72 5.88
C THR A 34 1.43 -24.41 6.77
N LYS A 35 1.67 -25.68 7.11
CA LYS A 35 0.82 -26.46 8.02
C LYS A 35 1.41 -26.41 9.43
N VAL A 36 0.54 -26.31 10.42
CA VAL A 36 0.84 -26.46 11.84
C VAL A 36 -0.17 -27.42 12.46
N ASP A 37 0.16 -28.04 13.59
CA ASP A 37 -0.78 -28.88 14.32
C ASP A 37 -1.92 -28.06 14.94
N GLU A 38 -3.03 -28.73 15.25
CA GLU A 38 -4.25 -28.11 15.76
C GLU A 38 -4.06 -27.35 17.08
N HIS A 39 -3.25 -27.90 17.98
CA HIS A 39 -3.01 -27.30 19.28
C HIS A 39 -2.26 -25.97 19.13
N THR A 40 -1.18 -25.98 18.35
CA THR A 40 -0.41 -24.78 18.03
C THR A 40 -1.25 -23.75 17.29
N HIS A 41 -2.07 -24.16 16.33
CA HIS A 41 -2.97 -23.26 15.60
C HIS A 41 -3.95 -22.56 16.54
N THR A 42 -4.60 -23.31 17.43
CA THR A 42 -5.57 -22.77 18.40
C THR A 42 -4.90 -21.76 19.34
N LEU A 43 -3.74 -22.11 19.89
CA LEU A 43 -2.99 -21.20 20.75
C LEU A 43 -2.57 -19.94 20.02
N PHE A 44 -2.09 -20.05 18.77
CA PHE A 44 -1.72 -18.91 17.95
C PHE A 44 -2.90 -17.94 17.75
N LEU A 45 -4.09 -18.45 17.42
CA LEU A 45 -5.29 -17.63 17.27
C LEU A 45 -5.70 -16.94 18.58
N GLN A 46 -5.65 -17.66 19.70
CA GLN A 46 -5.92 -17.08 21.02
C GLN A 46 -4.93 -15.95 21.35
N GLN A 47 -3.64 -16.14 21.11
CA GLN A 47 -2.63 -15.11 21.32
C GLN A 47 -2.83 -13.89 20.42
N CYS A 48 -3.22 -14.09 19.16
CA CYS A 48 -3.57 -13.01 18.25
C CYS A 48 -4.77 -12.20 18.76
N ALA A 49 -5.83 -12.89 19.19
CA ALA A 49 -7.02 -12.26 19.76
C ALA A 49 -6.70 -11.46 21.03
N LEU A 50 -5.93 -12.03 21.96
CA LEU A 50 -5.51 -11.36 23.21
C LEU A 50 -4.70 -10.08 22.95
N ARG A 51 -3.94 -10.04 21.87
CA ARG A 51 -3.11 -8.88 21.50
C ARG A 51 -3.82 -7.92 20.55
N GLY A 52 -5.04 -8.23 20.11
CA GLY A 52 -5.76 -7.45 19.09
C GLY A 52 -5.01 -7.38 17.76
N ILE A 53 -4.30 -8.45 17.39
CA ILE A 53 -3.51 -8.53 16.15
C ILE A 53 -4.17 -9.51 15.20
N ASP A 54 -4.21 -9.16 13.92
CA ASP A 54 -4.63 -10.07 12.87
C ASP A 54 -3.61 -11.22 12.67
N PRO A 55 -4.04 -12.49 12.62
CA PRO A 55 -3.14 -13.62 12.41
C PRO A 55 -2.25 -13.51 11.16
N SER A 56 -2.78 -12.99 10.04
CA SER A 56 -1.98 -12.80 8.82
C SER A 56 -0.94 -11.68 9.00
N GLY A 57 -1.27 -10.64 9.76
CA GLY A 57 -0.35 -9.59 10.17
C GLY A 57 0.79 -10.12 11.04
N ALA A 58 0.50 -10.99 12.01
CA ALA A 58 1.51 -11.62 12.86
C ALA A 58 2.48 -12.49 12.04
N LEU A 59 1.98 -13.31 11.12
CA LEU A 59 2.83 -14.10 10.22
C LEU A 59 3.70 -13.21 9.34
N ARG A 60 3.13 -12.13 8.80
CA ARG A 60 3.86 -11.17 7.97
C ARG A 60 4.97 -10.48 8.77
N ASP A 61 4.69 -10.05 9.98
CA ASP A 61 5.68 -9.44 10.87
C ASP A 61 6.81 -10.41 11.20
N CYS A 62 6.54 -11.70 11.46
CA CYS A 62 7.58 -12.72 11.70
C CYS A 62 8.55 -12.84 10.52
N VAL A 63 8.03 -12.91 9.29
CA VAL A 63 8.85 -13.05 8.08
C VAL A 63 9.67 -11.80 7.81
N TYR A 64 9.05 -10.62 7.96
CA TYR A 64 9.74 -9.34 7.76
C TYR A 64 10.82 -9.11 8.82
N LEU A 65 10.57 -9.47 10.09
CA LEU A 65 11.59 -9.42 11.13
C LEU A 65 12.79 -10.31 10.80
N MET A 66 12.55 -11.50 10.25
CA MET A 66 13.62 -12.42 9.88
C MET A 66 14.47 -11.91 8.71
N VAL A 67 13.85 -11.31 7.69
CA VAL A 67 14.55 -10.88 6.46
C VAL A 67 15.14 -9.47 6.58
N HIS A 68 14.44 -8.56 7.26
CA HIS A 68 14.75 -7.12 7.27
C HIS A 68 15.11 -6.59 8.67
N SER A 69 15.06 -7.43 9.72
CA SER A 69 15.25 -7.00 11.11
C SER A 69 14.27 -5.90 11.56
N LYS A 70 13.14 -5.75 10.85
CA LYS A 70 12.05 -4.80 11.14
C LYS A 70 10.71 -5.48 10.87
N SER A 71 9.70 -5.16 11.66
CA SER A 71 8.35 -5.66 11.41
C SER A 71 7.74 -5.01 10.16
N TYR A 72 6.78 -5.68 9.53
CA TYR A 72 6.05 -5.12 8.40
C TYR A 72 5.38 -3.81 8.79
N ARG A 73 4.79 -3.76 10.00
CA ARG A 73 4.16 -2.54 10.53
C ARG A 73 5.15 -1.39 10.67
N GLN A 74 6.35 -1.64 11.19
CA GLN A 74 7.40 -0.62 11.29
C GLN A 74 7.78 -0.07 9.92
N MET A 75 8.00 -0.95 8.94
CA MET A 75 8.36 -0.53 7.59
C MET A 75 7.24 0.25 6.88
N VAL A 76 5.96 -0.09 7.14
CA VAL A 76 4.83 0.69 6.61
C VAL A 76 4.82 2.10 7.18
N VAL A 77 5.02 2.24 8.50
CA VAL A 77 5.08 3.57 9.15
C VAL A 77 6.25 4.40 8.61
N GLU A 78 7.43 3.78 8.45
CA GLU A 78 8.59 4.43 7.84
C GLU A 78 8.29 4.93 6.42
N LYS A 79 7.67 4.08 5.59
CA LYS A 79 7.29 4.46 4.23
C LYS A 79 6.33 5.65 4.22
N VAL A 80 5.27 5.62 5.02
CA VAL A 80 4.30 6.72 5.10
C VAL A 80 5.00 8.03 5.47
N SER A 81 5.89 7.99 6.47
CA SER A 81 6.67 9.18 6.86
C SER A 81 7.59 9.69 5.73
N HIS A 82 8.18 8.78 4.96
CA HIS A 82 9.00 9.16 3.80
C HIS A 82 8.16 9.74 2.65
N ASP A 83 6.97 9.19 2.41
CA ASP A 83 6.04 9.68 1.40
C ASP A 83 5.54 11.09 1.76
N GLU A 84 5.21 11.36 3.03
CA GLU A 84 4.84 12.69 3.54
C GLU A 84 5.97 13.71 3.30
N LYS A 85 7.20 13.38 3.68
CA LYS A 85 8.38 14.24 3.46
C LYS A 85 8.61 14.52 1.98
N ARG A 86 8.40 13.52 1.12
CA ARG A 86 8.53 13.66 -0.34
C ARG A 86 7.46 14.60 -0.88
N ILE A 87 6.21 14.46 -0.43
CA ILE A 87 5.10 15.33 -0.84
C ILE A 87 5.39 16.77 -0.42
N GLU A 88 5.80 17.00 0.83
CA GLU A 88 6.19 18.33 1.33
C GLU A 88 7.31 18.97 0.49
N ALA A 89 8.36 18.20 0.20
CA ALA A 89 9.48 18.67 -0.62
C ALA A 89 9.03 19.03 -2.05
N LEU A 90 8.14 18.24 -2.66
CA LEU A 90 7.56 18.54 -3.97
C LEU A 90 6.70 19.82 -3.93
N THR A 91 5.86 19.99 -2.90
CA THR A 91 5.06 21.21 -2.71
C THR A 91 5.96 22.45 -2.59
N LYS A 92 7.08 22.35 -1.86
CA LYS A 92 8.04 23.45 -1.71
C LYS A 92 8.79 23.76 -3.02
N LEU A 93 9.12 22.73 -3.81
CA LEU A 93 9.83 22.88 -5.09
C LEU A 93 8.95 23.51 -6.18
N ILE A 94 7.67 23.14 -6.23
CA ILE A 94 6.70 23.70 -7.20
C ILE A 94 6.37 25.16 -6.84
N GLY A 95 6.63 25.58 -5.58
CA GLY A 95 6.32 26.90 -5.07
C GLY A 95 4.81 27.10 -4.92
N HIS A 96 4.41 28.06 -4.08
CA HIS A 96 3.07 28.61 -4.20
C HIS A 96 3.04 29.31 -5.55
N PHE A 97 2.46 28.70 -6.57
CA PHE A 97 2.17 29.37 -7.84
C PHE A 97 1.05 30.38 -7.59
N GLY A 98 1.33 31.40 -6.76
CA GLY A 98 0.64 32.66 -6.79
C GLY A 98 1.12 33.33 -8.06
N ALA A 99 0.29 33.29 -9.10
CA ALA A 99 0.48 34.15 -10.25
C ALA A 99 0.63 35.58 -9.71
N PRO A 100 1.72 36.30 -10.02
CA PRO A 100 1.71 37.74 -9.82
C PRO A 100 0.63 38.28 -10.74
N GLU A 101 -0.41 38.86 -10.15
CA GLU A 101 -1.39 39.65 -10.88
C GLU A 101 -0.59 40.79 -11.51
N PHE A 102 -0.22 40.62 -12.79
CA PHE A 102 0.62 41.57 -13.50
C PHE A 102 -0.11 42.90 -13.52
N GLY A 103 0.47 43.90 -12.85
CA GLY A 103 -0.13 45.19 -12.63
C GLY A 103 -0.65 45.83 -13.92
N GLY A 104 -1.95 46.10 -13.93
CA GLY A 104 -2.58 47.07 -14.83
C GLY A 104 -2.86 48.36 -14.07
N THR A 105 -1.83 49.19 -13.88
CA THR A 105 -2.04 50.61 -13.55
C THR A 105 -2.63 51.29 -14.79
N SER A 106 -3.95 51.48 -14.84
CA SER A 106 -4.54 52.45 -15.76
C SER A 106 -4.36 53.85 -15.17
N HIS A 107 -3.37 54.54 -15.73
CA HIS A 107 -3.13 55.97 -15.57
C HIS A 107 -4.08 56.74 -16.51
N ALA A 108 -4.55 57.89 -16.01
CA ALA A 108 -5.23 59.00 -16.69
C ALA A 108 -6.72 58.85 -17.02
#